data_AF-A0A671SXQ4-F1
#
_entry.id   AF-A0A671SXQ4-F1
#
_cell.length_a   1.000
_cell.length_b   1.000
_cell.length_c   1.000
_cell.angle_alpha   90.00
_cell.angle_beta   90.00
_cell.angle_gamma   90.00
#
_symmetry.space_group_name_H-M   'P 1'
#
loop_
_entity.id
_entity.type
_entity.pdbx_description
1 polymer ?
#
loop_
_entity_poly.entity_id
_entity_poly.type
_entity_poly.pdbx_seq_one_letter_code
_entity_poly.pdbx_strand_id
1 'polypeptide(L)'
;VVRRQLLQRYEHQPFVSCLAGLYGCQWRRYQRAKAQPGECCYSLIGLLVLEACAFSCRFSFGKLGFWFPWSVVLLVLAAALFTYIALLLVLAVCLLSEGQRLYLHWSHKVIKEASLHRSSSRIFVFIPYLVCVSVRQVALLSLFLAVLFALYLVPLGMYSPCIKEEGTLGPAPTLIGHRGAPMLAPENTQMSFEKAVGAGGEGLETDVTISYDGVPFLMHDRTLRRTTNIQQVFPNRTDAPAAMFTWPELEMLSAGSWFLQRDPFGTVSSLDADERVRVQNQTVPSLKDLLNLAAQHERLVIFDLRRPPLSLINRILYAGGHSQRVLWLPADQRSLVQELDPELQQMSGDHASIEELQEEHIVRLNLHYSYMSQEQIRKYASVNISTNLYVISQPWLYSLAWCAGVHSVTTNALHKLKMLQRPLFLMTPDEYSLMWILTDILSAFLILIQWRFSATLINKY
;
A
#
# COMPACT_ATOMS: atom_id res chain seq x y z
N VAL A 1 -44.33 -45.92 -51.89
CA VAL A 1 -44.21 -46.95 -50.83
C VAL A 1 -42.72 -47.22 -50.61
N VAL A 2 -42.06 -46.38 -49.80
CA VAL A 2 -41.58 -46.66 -48.42
C VAL A 2 -40.24 -47.41 -48.37
N ARG A 3 -39.32 -46.81 -47.60
CA ARG A 3 -38.05 -47.33 -47.05
C ARG A 3 -36.81 -47.35 -47.95
N ARG A 4 -36.05 -46.26 -47.86
CA ARG A 4 -34.63 -46.30 -47.39
C ARG A 4 -34.23 -44.94 -46.78
N GLN A 5 -34.97 -44.50 -45.77
CA GLN A 5 -34.42 -43.68 -44.68
C GLN A 5 -33.86 -44.66 -43.63
N LEU A 6 -32.61 -45.08 -43.78
CA LEU A 6 -31.81 -45.79 -42.77
C LEU A 6 -30.35 -45.58 -43.19
N LEU A 7 -29.40 -45.06 -42.43
CA LEU A 7 -29.29 -44.60 -41.05
C LEU A 7 -28.14 -43.57 -41.09
N GLN A 8 -28.37 -42.29 -40.81
CA GLN A 8 -27.25 -41.45 -40.35
C GLN A 8 -26.84 -42.02 -39.00
N ARG A 9 -25.68 -42.67 -38.96
CA ARG A 9 -25.09 -43.24 -37.75
C ARG A 9 -24.80 -42.08 -36.78
N TYR A 10 -25.74 -41.81 -35.87
CA TYR A 10 -25.51 -40.92 -34.73
C TYR A 10 -24.62 -41.67 -33.74
N GLU A 11 -23.31 -41.52 -33.84
CA GLU A 11 -22.41 -41.95 -32.80
C GLU A 11 -22.49 -40.97 -31.62
N HIS A 12 -22.94 -41.45 -30.47
CA HIS A 12 -22.99 -40.67 -29.26
C HIS A 12 -21.55 -40.48 -28.76
N GLN A 13 -20.96 -39.32 -29.04
CA GLN A 13 -19.64 -38.98 -28.51
C GLN A 13 -19.81 -38.14 -27.23
N PRO A 14 -19.70 -38.77 -26.03
CA PRO A 14 -19.87 -38.06 -24.75
C PRO A 14 -18.85 -36.93 -24.58
N PHE A 15 -17.65 -37.11 -25.15
CA PHE A 15 -16.59 -36.11 -25.16
C PHE A 15 -16.99 -34.81 -25.87
N VAL A 16 -17.50 -34.89 -27.11
CA VAL A 16 -17.94 -33.72 -27.89
C VAL A 16 -19.15 -33.04 -27.24
N SER A 17 -20.04 -33.84 -26.63
CA SER A 17 -21.21 -33.32 -25.92
C SER A 17 -20.82 -32.59 -24.62
N CYS A 18 -19.76 -33.06 -23.95
CA CYS A 18 -19.17 -32.40 -22.79
C CYS A 18 -18.51 -31.06 -23.19
N LEU A 19 -17.70 -31.05 -24.25
CA LEU A 19 -17.05 -29.82 -24.73
C LEU A 19 -18.08 -28.76 -25.18
N ALA A 20 -19.13 -29.16 -25.90
CA ALA A 20 -20.20 -28.26 -26.34
C ALA A 20 -21.06 -27.76 -25.17
N GLY A 21 -21.26 -28.61 -24.16
CA GLY A 21 -21.88 -28.27 -22.90
C GLY A 21 -21.08 -27.21 -22.12
N LEU A 22 -19.77 -27.39 -22.00
CA LEU A 22 -18.88 -26.45 -21.29
C LEU A 22 -18.71 -25.11 -22.02
N TYR A 23 -18.70 -25.11 -23.36
CA TYR A 23 -18.53 -23.88 -24.15
C TYR A 23 -19.84 -23.09 -24.36
N GLY A 24 -20.97 -23.78 -24.50
CA GLY A 24 -22.23 -23.19 -24.96
C GLY A 24 -23.48 -23.59 -24.17
N CYS A 25 -23.33 -24.35 -23.07
CA CYS A 25 -24.43 -24.95 -22.29
C CYS A 25 -25.35 -25.89 -23.09
N GLN A 26 -24.86 -26.43 -24.22
CA GLN A 26 -25.62 -27.33 -25.09
C GLN A 26 -25.28 -28.80 -24.80
N TRP A 27 -26.09 -29.46 -23.98
CA TRP A 27 -25.83 -30.83 -23.49
C TRP A 27 -26.57 -31.94 -24.28
N ARG A 28 -27.12 -31.68 -25.47
CA ARG A 28 -27.95 -32.66 -26.25
C ARG A 28 -27.46 -32.91 -27.69
N ARG A 29 -27.82 -34.11 -28.20
CA ARG A 29 -27.36 -34.81 -29.43
C ARG A 29 -27.21 -33.92 -30.67
N TYR A 30 -26.08 -34.04 -31.35
CA TYR A 30 -25.62 -33.13 -32.42
C TYR A 30 -25.77 -33.71 -33.84
N GLN A 31 -26.18 -32.87 -34.81
CA GLN A 31 -26.04 -33.12 -36.25
C GLN A 31 -24.72 -32.51 -36.76
N ARG A 32 -23.91 -33.26 -37.50
CA ARG A 32 -22.72 -32.72 -38.19
C ARG A 32 -23.17 -31.76 -39.30
N ALA A 33 -23.00 -30.45 -39.09
CA ALA A 33 -23.00 -29.46 -40.15
C ALA A 33 -21.59 -28.90 -40.32
N LYS A 34 -20.96 -29.12 -41.47
CA LYS A 34 -19.63 -28.55 -41.78
C LYS A 34 -19.67 -27.02 -41.65
N ALA A 35 -18.71 -26.46 -40.92
CA ALA A 35 -18.44 -25.02 -40.97
C ALA A 35 -17.94 -24.66 -42.39
N GLN A 36 -18.45 -23.56 -42.95
CA GLN A 36 -17.84 -22.97 -44.15
C GLN A 36 -16.79 -21.94 -43.71
N PRO A 37 -15.70 -21.76 -44.48
CA PRO A 37 -14.65 -20.79 -44.12
C PRO A 37 -15.24 -19.39 -44.17
N GLY A 38 -15.23 -18.66 -43.04
CA GLY A 38 -15.66 -17.25 -43.00
C GLY A 38 -16.42 -16.82 -41.75
N GLU A 39 -16.91 -17.74 -40.91
CA GLU A 39 -17.62 -17.39 -39.66
C GLU A 39 -16.79 -17.73 -38.41
N CYS A 40 -15.67 -17.02 -38.22
CA CYS A 40 -14.94 -17.03 -36.94
C CYS A 40 -14.85 -15.60 -36.39
N CYS A 41 -15.88 -15.19 -35.66
CA CYS A 41 -15.86 -13.94 -34.90
C CYS A 41 -15.00 -14.11 -33.62
N TYR A 42 -13.68 -13.99 -33.75
CA TYR A 42 -12.80 -13.79 -32.61
C TYR A 42 -12.72 -12.29 -32.32
N SER A 43 -13.26 -11.88 -31.17
CA SER A 43 -12.98 -10.58 -30.55
C SER A 43 -12.62 -10.88 -29.10
N LEU A 44 -11.32 -10.83 -28.84
CA LEU A 44 -10.74 -10.81 -27.50
C LEU A 44 -10.74 -9.36 -27.02
N ILE A 45 -11.38 -9.10 -25.89
CA ILE A 45 -11.31 -7.81 -25.20
C ILE A 45 -10.35 -7.97 -24.03
N GLY A 46 -9.31 -7.16 -24.01
CA GLY A 46 -8.37 -7.02 -22.90
C GLY A 46 -7.92 -5.57 -22.82
N LEU A 47 -8.84 -4.66 -22.45
CA LEU A 47 -8.51 -3.23 -22.35
C LEU A 47 -9.38 -2.47 -21.36
N LEU A 48 -9.71 -3.09 -20.23
CA LEU A 48 -10.44 -2.43 -19.12
C LEU A 48 -9.71 -2.47 -17.78
N VAL A 49 -8.58 -3.19 -17.68
CA VAL A 49 -7.88 -3.36 -16.39
C VAL A 49 -6.89 -2.22 -16.14
N LEU A 50 -6.19 -1.72 -17.17
CA LEU A 50 -5.10 -0.74 -16.99
C LEU A 50 -5.60 0.68 -16.67
N GLU A 51 -6.64 1.16 -17.35
CA GLU A 51 -7.22 2.48 -17.03
C GLU A 51 -7.99 2.47 -15.70
N ALA A 52 -8.65 1.35 -15.37
CA ALA A 52 -9.29 1.17 -14.06
C ALA A 52 -8.25 1.13 -12.92
N CYS A 53 -7.07 0.52 -13.12
CA CYS A 53 -5.95 0.55 -12.17
C CYS A 53 -5.49 1.98 -11.86
N ALA A 54 -5.25 2.78 -12.91
CA ALA A 54 -4.75 4.14 -12.74
C ALA A 54 -5.79 5.08 -12.08
N PHE A 55 -7.08 4.92 -12.42
CA PHE A 55 -8.16 5.74 -11.88
C PHE A 55 -8.54 5.36 -10.45
N SER A 56 -8.57 4.06 -10.13
CA SER A 56 -8.96 3.55 -8.79
C SER A 56 -7.92 3.88 -7.71
N CYS A 57 -6.61 3.79 -8.03
CA CYS A 57 -5.55 4.14 -7.09
C CYS A 57 -5.56 5.62 -6.69
N ARG A 58 -5.88 6.53 -7.64
CA ARG A 58 -5.99 7.97 -7.36
C ARG A 58 -7.26 8.35 -6.60
N PHE A 59 -8.37 7.65 -6.87
CA PHE A 59 -9.70 7.98 -6.31
C PHE A 59 -9.92 7.47 -4.89
N SER A 60 -9.33 6.33 -4.50
CA SER A 60 -9.52 5.76 -3.15
C SER A 60 -8.76 6.49 -2.03
N PHE A 61 -7.59 7.09 -2.32
CA PHE A 61 -6.80 7.80 -1.29
C PHE A 61 -7.56 8.98 -0.70
N GLY A 62 -8.27 9.75 -1.54
CA GLY A 62 -9.00 10.95 -1.10
C GLY A 62 -10.22 10.69 -0.21
N LYS A 63 -10.71 9.44 -0.09
CA LYS A 63 -11.92 9.11 0.69
C LYS A 63 -11.71 8.15 1.86
N LEU A 64 -10.76 7.21 1.77
CA LEU A 64 -10.66 6.09 2.72
C LEU A 64 -9.54 6.23 3.75
N GLY A 65 -8.56 7.11 3.53
CA GLY A 65 -7.48 7.35 4.51
C GLY A 65 -6.46 6.21 4.67
N PHE A 66 -6.54 5.13 3.87
CA PHE A 66 -5.53 4.09 3.82
C PHE A 66 -5.26 3.62 2.39
N TRP A 67 -4.02 3.18 2.14
CA TRP A 67 -3.62 2.58 0.87
C TRP A 67 -4.07 1.12 0.82
N PHE A 68 -5.14 0.82 0.08
CA PHE A 68 -5.50 -0.56 -0.27
C PHE A 68 -4.78 -0.94 -1.58
N PRO A 69 -4.12 -2.11 -1.66
CA PRO A 69 -3.36 -2.51 -2.85
C PRO A 69 -4.31 -2.99 -3.97
N TRP A 70 -5.08 -2.05 -4.54
CA TRP A 70 -5.99 -2.30 -5.64
C TRP A 70 -5.30 -2.94 -6.84
N SER A 71 -4.00 -2.68 -7.03
CA SER A 71 -3.18 -3.35 -8.04
C SER A 71 -3.22 -4.87 -7.89
N VAL A 72 -3.20 -5.43 -6.67
CA VAL A 72 -3.26 -6.87 -6.43
C VAL A 72 -4.65 -7.43 -6.75
N VAL A 73 -5.72 -6.74 -6.31
CA VAL A 73 -7.10 -7.17 -6.61
C VAL A 73 -7.35 -7.12 -8.12
N LEU A 74 -6.94 -6.06 -8.79
CA LEU A 74 -7.08 -5.91 -10.23
C LEU A 74 -6.20 -6.90 -10.99
N LEU A 75 -5.01 -7.23 -10.49
CA LEU A 75 -4.16 -8.28 -11.05
C LEU A 75 -4.81 -9.67 -10.92
N VAL A 76 -5.42 -9.99 -9.77
CA VAL A 76 -6.14 -11.25 -9.56
C VAL A 76 -7.38 -11.33 -10.46
N LEU A 77 -8.15 -10.25 -10.57
CA LEU A 77 -9.31 -10.18 -11.47
C LEU A 77 -8.90 -10.30 -12.94
N ALA A 78 -7.80 -9.65 -13.34
CA ALA A 78 -7.25 -9.75 -14.68
C ALA A 78 -6.74 -11.15 -14.99
N ALA A 79 -6.02 -11.77 -14.04
CA ALA A 79 -5.56 -13.15 -14.17
C ALA A 79 -6.74 -14.12 -14.29
N ALA A 80 -7.79 -13.96 -13.47
CA ALA A 80 -9.00 -14.78 -13.54
C ALA A 80 -9.73 -14.62 -14.88
N LEU A 81 -9.88 -13.38 -15.36
CA LEU A 81 -10.49 -13.09 -16.66
C LEU A 81 -9.68 -13.66 -17.82
N PHE A 82 -8.35 -13.50 -17.78
CA PHE A 82 -7.45 -14.02 -18.81
C PHE A 82 -7.46 -15.55 -18.84
N THR A 83 -7.44 -16.20 -17.67
CA THR A 83 -7.54 -17.65 -17.52
C THR A 83 -8.88 -18.16 -18.06
N TYR A 84 -9.96 -17.45 -17.78
CA TYR A 84 -11.29 -17.77 -18.28
C TYR A 84 -11.40 -17.65 -19.80
N ILE A 85 -10.87 -16.57 -20.38
CA ILE A 85 -10.83 -16.38 -21.83
C ILE A 85 -9.96 -17.46 -22.49
N ALA A 86 -8.80 -17.79 -21.90
CA ALA A 86 -7.94 -18.86 -22.38
C ALA A 86 -8.63 -20.23 -22.35
N LEU A 87 -9.37 -20.55 -21.28
CA LEU A 87 -10.17 -21.77 -21.19
C LEU A 87 -11.23 -21.83 -22.29
N LEU A 88 -11.97 -20.73 -22.52
CA LEU A 88 -12.95 -20.67 -23.60
C LEU A 88 -12.33 -20.83 -24.98
N LEU A 89 -11.13 -20.27 -25.20
CA LEU A 89 -10.37 -20.49 -26.43
C LEU A 89 -10.01 -21.97 -26.58
N VAL A 90 -9.46 -22.62 -25.57
CA VAL A 90 -9.11 -24.05 -25.63
C VAL A 90 -10.35 -24.91 -25.91
N LEU A 91 -11.49 -24.62 -25.29
CA LEU A 91 -12.74 -25.32 -25.58
C LEU A 91 -13.22 -25.08 -27.03
N ALA A 92 -13.09 -23.86 -27.54
CA ALA A 92 -13.40 -23.56 -28.94
C ALA A 92 -12.51 -24.35 -29.91
N VAL A 93 -11.20 -24.43 -29.61
CA VAL A 93 -10.21 -25.21 -30.36
C VAL A 93 -10.59 -26.69 -30.42
N CYS A 94 -10.93 -27.29 -29.27
CA CYS A 94 -11.33 -28.69 -29.20
C CYS A 94 -12.65 -28.98 -29.94
N LEU A 95 -13.58 -28.02 -29.94
CA LEU A 95 -14.84 -28.15 -30.70
C LEU A 95 -14.63 -28.03 -32.21
N LEU A 96 -13.79 -27.08 -32.62
CA LEU A 96 -13.39 -26.95 -34.01
C LEU A 96 -12.65 -28.21 -34.47
N SER A 97 -11.79 -28.82 -33.64
CA SER A 97 -11.09 -30.09 -33.96
C SER A 97 -11.97 -31.26 -34.28
N GLU A 98 -13.18 -31.25 -33.75
CA GLU A 98 -14.21 -32.24 -34.01
C GLU A 98 -15.17 -31.80 -35.14
N GLY A 99 -14.84 -30.72 -35.86
CA GLY A 99 -15.60 -30.16 -36.97
C GLY A 99 -16.91 -29.49 -36.55
N GLN A 100 -17.02 -29.02 -35.31
CA GLN A 100 -18.26 -28.45 -34.75
C GLN A 100 -18.33 -26.92 -34.94
N ARG A 101 -19.56 -26.39 -35.08
CA ARG A 101 -19.81 -24.94 -35.08
C ARG A 101 -19.76 -24.38 -33.67
N LEU A 102 -19.14 -23.21 -33.50
CA LEU A 102 -19.03 -22.54 -32.22
C LEU A 102 -20.32 -21.79 -31.87
N TYR A 103 -21.04 -22.27 -30.86
CA TYR A 103 -22.20 -21.58 -30.29
C TYR A 103 -21.85 -21.11 -28.87
N LEU A 104 -21.49 -19.83 -28.74
CA LEU A 104 -21.22 -19.22 -27.44
C LEU A 104 -22.54 -18.81 -26.77
N HIS A 105 -22.78 -19.28 -25.54
CA HIS A 105 -24.00 -19.00 -24.78
C HIS A 105 -24.18 -17.50 -24.48
N TRP A 106 -25.43 -17.04 -24.34
CA TRP A 106 -25.75 -15.61 -24.14
C TRP A 106 -25.09 -15.04 -22.87
N SER A 107 -24.95 -15.81 -21.80
CA SER A 107 -24.27 -15.38 -20.56
C SER A 107 -22.83 -14.88 -20.81
N HIS A 108 -22.10 -15.46 -21.77
CA HIS A 108 -20.78 -14.99 -22.18
C HIS A 108 -20.81 -13.74 -23.07
N LYS A 109 -21.96 -13.45 -23.71
CA LYS A 109 -22.19 -12.24 -24.51
C LYS A 109 -22.52 -11.02 -23.64
N VAL A 110 -23.18 -11.19 -22.49
CA VAL A 110 -23.54 -10.06 -21.58
C VAL A 110 -22.31 -9.31 -21.07
N ILE A 111 -21.18 -10.00 -20.87
CA ILE A 111 -19.90 -9.38 -20.50
C ILE A 111 -19.38 -8.41 -21.59
N LYS A 112 -19.81 -8.58 -22.85
CA LYS A 112 -19.43 -7.69 -23.97
C LYS A 112 -20.25 -6.40 -24.04
N GLU A 113 -21.53 -6.43 -23.67
CA GLU A 113 -22.43 -5.28 -23.83
C GLU A 113 -22.38 -4.28 -22.66
N ALA A 114 -21.88 -4.68 -21.49
CA ALA A 114 -21.74 -3.79 -20.35
C ALA A 114 -20.64 -2.70 -20.51
N SER A 115 -19.79 -2.78 -21.55
CA SER A 115 -18.70 -1.82 -21.79
C SER A 115 -19.00 -0.73 -22.83
N LEU A 116 -20.16 -0.75 -23.49
CA LEU A 116 -20.42 0.11 -24.65
C LEU A 116 -21.71 0.95 -24.58
N HIS A 117 -22.39 0.99 -23.43
CA HIS A 117 -23.65 1.72 -23.35
C HIS A 117 -23.48 3.20 -22.99
N ARG A 118 -22.92 4.00 -23.92
CA ARG A 118 -23.32 5.41 -24.09
C ARG A 118 -23.02 5.92 -25.51
N SER A 119 -23.95 5.70 -26.43
CA SER A 119 -24.64 6.77 -27.15
C SER A 119 -25.53 6.16 -28.25
N SER A 120 -26.80 6.56 -28.24
CA SER A 120 -27.84 6.11 -29.13
C SER A 120 -27.64 6.63 -30.55
N SER A 121 -27.86 5.77 -31.56
CA SER A 121 -28.83 5.99 -32.65
C SER A 121 -28.62 4.95 -33.75
N ARG A 122 -29.66 4.17 -34.03
CA ARG A 122 -29.79 3.37 -35.25
C ARG A 122 -30.32 4.29 -36.35
N ILE A 123 -29.91 4.09 -37.60
CA ILE A 123 -30.78 3.81 -38.76
C ILE A 123 -30.05 3.99 -40.13
N PHE A 124 -30.37 3.07 -41.06
CA PHE A 124 -30.22 3.05 -42.53
C PHE A 124 -28.94 2.49 -43.21
N VAL A 125 -29.10 1.23 -43.66
CA VAL A 125 -28.86 0.66 -45.02
C VAL A 125 -27.43 0.29 -45.50
N PHE A 126 -27.31 -1.03 -45.69
CA PHE A 126 -26.53 -1.80 -46.66
C PHE A 126 -25.72 -1.02 -47.71
N ILE A 127 -24.38 -1.16 -47.63
CA ILE A 127 -23.34 -1.35 -48.67
C ILE A 127 -21.97 -1.26 -47.93
N PRO A 128 -20.94 -2.12 -48.14
CA PRO A 128 -20.85 -3.53 -48.52
C PRO A 128 -20.25 -4.39 -47.37
N TYR A 129 -20.92 -5.47 -46.99
CA TYR A 129 -20.45 -6.40 -45.95
C TYR A 129 -19.24 -7.26 -46.35
N LEU A 130 -18.66 -7.01 -47.54
CA LEU A 130 -17.51 -7.72 -48.11
C LEU A 130 -16.19 -6.93 -48.04
N VAL A 131 -16.18 -5.73 -47.45
CA VAL A 131 -14.95 -4.94 -47.19
C VAL A 131 -14.61 -4.87 -45.68
N CYS A 132 -15.46 -5.40 -44.80
CA CYS A 132 -15.31 -5.22 -43.35
C CYS A 132 -14.27 -6.15 -42.67
N VAL A 133 -13.47 -6.89 -43.46
CA VAL A 133 -12.29 -7.62 -42.98
C VAL A 133 -11.03 -6.72 -42.97
N SER A 134 -11.04 -5.52 -43.58
CA SER A 134 -9.80 -4.73 -43.75
C SER A 134 -9.68 -3.43 -42.95
N VAL A 135 -10.69 -2.96 -42.19
CA VAL A 135 -10.58 -1.70 -41.41
C VAL A 135 -10.75 -1.90 -39.91
N ARG A 136 -11.75 -2.66 -39.47
CA ARG A 136 -11.97 -2.93 -38.03
C ARG A 136 -10.89 -3.83 -37.44
N GLN A 137 -10.46 -4.86 -38.17
CA GLN A 137 -9.37 -5.73 -37.74
C GLN A 137 -8.03 -5.00 -37.71
N VAL A 138 -7.78 -4.14 -38.71
CA VAL A 138 -6.60 -3.27 -38.74
C VAL A 138 -6.64 -2.27 -37.58
N ALA A 139 -7.78 -1.63 -37.30
CA ALA A 139 -7.92 -0.72 -36.17
C ALA A 139 -7.68 -1.40 -34.81
N LEU A 140 -8.23 -2.61 -34.61
CA LEU A 140 -8.02 -3.38 -33.38
C LEU A 140 -6.58 -3.88 -33.24
N LEU A 141 -5.96 -4.34 -34.33
CA LEU A 141 -4.56 -4.76 -34.34
C LEU A 141 -3.63 -3.57 -34.07
N SER A 142 -3.88 -2.43 -34.70
CA SER A 142 -3.13 -1.20 -34.46
C SER A 142 -3.28 -0.71 -33.02
N LEU A 143 -4.49 -0.76 -32.44
CA LEU A 143 -4.72 -0.43 -31.04
C LEU A 143 -3.97 -1.38 -30.10
N PHE A 144 -4.04 -2.70 -30.37
CA PHE A 144 -3.32 -3.70 -29.60
C PHE A 144 -1.81 -3.47 -29.66
N LEU A 145 -1.24 -3.27 -30.85
CA LEU A 145 0.17 -2.99 -31.05
C LEU A 145 0.59 -1.67 -30.39
N ALA A 146 -0.26 -0.64 -30.42
CA ALA A 146 0.02 0.63 -29.76
C ALA A 146 0.04 0.48 -28.22
N VAL A 147 -0.91 -0.25 -27.64
CA VAL A 147 -0.93 -0.53 -26.20
C VAL A 147 0.24 -1.43 -25.80
N LEU A 148 0.56 -2.44 -26.60
CA LEU A 148 1.71 -3.29 -26.38
C LEU A 148 3.00 -2.46 -26.41
N PHE A 149 3.19 -1.64 -27.45
CA PHE A 149 4.33 -0.75 -27.57
C PHE A 149 4.44 0.19 -26.36
N ALA A 150 3.32 0.81 -25.95
CA ALA A 150 3.30 1.65 -24.75
C ALA A 150 3.73 0.88 -23.49
N LEU A 151 3.25 -0.37 -23.30
CA LEU A 151 3.62 -1.21 -22.16
C LEU A 151 5.11 -1.55 -22.13
N TYR A 152 5.72 -1.85 -23.28
CA TYR A 152 7.17 -2.10 -23.38
C TYR A 152 8.00 -0.84 -23.12
N LEU A 153 7.44 0.36 -23.31
CA LEU A 153 8.10 1.62 -22.98
C LEU A 153 7.93 2.05 -21.51
N VAL A 154 6.97 1.49 -20.76
CA VAL A 154 6.71 1.87 -19.36
C VAL A 154 7.97 1.80 -18.48
N PRO A 155 8.80 0.74 -18.53
CA PRO A 155 10.00 0.64 -17.69
C PRO A 155 10.96 1.82 -17.85
N LEU A 156 11.06 2.40 -19.06
CA LEU A 156 11.92 3.55 -19.33
C LEU A 156 11.47 4.82 -18.57
N GLY A 157 10.19 4.90 -18.20
CA GLY A 157 9.62 6.00 -17.43
C GLY A 157 9.51 5.73 -15.93
N MET A 158 9.86 4.53 -15.45
CA MET A 158 9.77 4.18 -14.04
C MET A 158 11.02 4.62 -13.30
N TYR A 159 10.89 5.63 -12.45
CA TYR A 159 11.93 6.06 -11.53
C TYR A 159 11.75 5.40 -10.16
N SER A 160 12.84 4.88 -9.59
CA SER A 160 12.88 4.40 -8.22
C SER A 160 14.18 4.85 -7.55
N PRO A 161 14.12 5.35 -6.29
CA PRO A 161 15.32 5.73 -5.57
C PRO A 161 16.25 4.54 -5.30
N CYS A 162 15.73 3.31 -5.37
CA CYS A 162 16.48 2.07 -5.16
C CYS A 162 17.15 1.51 -6.43
N ILE A 163 17.02 2.18 -7.57
CA ILE A 163 17.86 1.90 -8.74
C ILE A 163 19.11 2.76 -8.60
N LYS A 164 20.22 2.14 -8.19
CA LYS A 164 21.45 2.84 -7.80
C LYS A 164 22.70 2.08 -8.19
N GLU A 165 23.74 2.84 -8.54
CA GLU A 165 25.08 2.28 -8.73
C GLU A 165 25.60 1.59 -7.47
N GLU A 166 26.40 0.55 -7.67
CA GLU A 166 27.00 -0.20 -6.57
C GLU A 166 27.85 0.73 -5.68
N GLY A 167 27.75 0.55 -4.35
CA GLY A 167 28.47 1.38 -3.39
C GLY A 167 27.93 2.81 -3.19
N THR A 168 26.88 3.23 -3.89
CA THR A 168 26.28 4.58 -3.72
C THR A 168 25.11 4.64 -2.72
N LEU A 169 24.82 3.53 -2.05
CA LEU A 169 23.84 3.47 -0.98
C LEU A 169 24.41 4.13 0.29
N GLY A 170 23.69 5.12 0.83
CA GLY A 170 24.04 5.75 2.09
C GLY A 170 23.79 4.83 3.31
N PRO A 171 24.09 5.31 4.52
CA PRO A 171 23.78 4.56 5.75
C PRO A 171 22.28 4.30 5.89
N ALA A 172 21.93 3.27 6.65
CA ALA A 172 20.53 2.98 6.97
C ALA A 172 19.95 4.14 7.80
N PRO A 173 18.69 4.56 7.53
CA PRO A 173 18.02 5.55 8.36
C PRO A 173 17.97 5.07 9.81
N THR A 174 18.26 5.97 10.76
CA THR A 174 18.12 5.63 12.17
C THR A 174 16.65 5.39 12.51
N LEU A 175 16.39 4.51 13.47
CA LEU A 175 15.02 4.16 13.83
C LEU A 175 14.58 4.84 15.12
N ILE A 176 13.44 5.50 15.07
CA ILE A 176 12.80 6.19 16.19
C ILE A 176 11.52 5.44 16.54
N GLY A 177 11.35 5.08 17.81
CA GLY A 177 10.18 4.35 18.28
C GLY A 177 8.94 5.24 18.37
N HIS A 178 7.97 5.05 17.47
CA HIS A 178 6.70 5.79 17.47
C HIS A 178 5.88 5.41 18.71
N ARG A 179 5.69 6.33 19.66
CA ARG A 179 5.05 6.06 20.97
C ARG A 179 5.71 4.89 21.72
N GLY A 180 7.02 4.75 21.54
CA GLY A 180 7.81 3.59 21.95
C GLY A 180 7.81 2.47 20.90
N ALA A 181 7.44 1.25 21.30
CA ALA A 181 7.37 0.07 20.45
C ALA A 181 5.94 -0.53 20.47
N PRO A 182 4.96 0.12 19.82
CA PRO A 182 3.54 -0.21 19.93
C PRO A 182 3.18 -1.59 19.34
N MET A 183 4.03 -2.16 18.48
CA MET A 183 3.86 -3.56 18.04
C MET A 183 4.36 -4.59 19.06
N LEU A 184 4.97 -4.17 20.17
CA LEU A 184 5.53 -5.08 21.18
C LEU A 184 4.97 -4.81 22.59
N ALA A 185 4.39 -3.64 22.82
CA ALA A 185 3.85 -3.20 24.11
C ALA A 185 2.81 -2.08 23.89
N PRO A 186 1.93 -1.79 24.87
CA PRO A 186 0.94 -0.71 24.76
C PRO A 186 1.60 0.65 24.51
N GLU A 187 1.17 1.37 23.47
CA GLU A 187 1.71 2.69 23.10
C GLU A 187 1.73 3.70 24.27
N ASN A 188 2.72 4.61 24.27
CA ASN A 188 2.87 5.64 25.31
C ASN A 188 2.84 5.07 26.74
N THR A 189 3.60 4.00 26.97
CA THR A 189 3.82 3.41 28.31
C THR A 189 5.31 3.18 28.55
N GLN A 190 5.72 3.11 29.82
CA GLN A 190 7.10 2.83 30.20
C GLN A 190 7.64 1.56 29.52
N MET A 191 6.87 0.48 29.52
CA MET A 191 7.24 -0.77 28.86
C MET A 191 7.44 -0.62 27.34
N SER A 192 6.62 0.20 26.68
CA SER A 192 6.77 0.46 25.24
C SER A 192 8.07 1.19 24.92
N PHE A 193 8.44 2.18 25.72
CA PHE A 193 9.71 2.89 25.53
C PHE A 193 10.91 2.01 25.83
N GLU A 194 10.88 1.22 26.91
CA GLU A 194 11.95 0.26 27.20
C GLU A 194 12.11 -0.78 26.09
N LYS A 195 11.01 -1.30 25.53
CA LYS A 195 11.07 -2.20 24.38
C LYS A 195 11.62 -1.52 23.14
N ALA A 196 11.35 -0.23 22.93
CA ALA A 196 11.95 0.52 21.84
C ALA A 196 13.47 0.64 21.99
N VAL A 197 13.95 0.96 23.20
CA VAL A 197 15.39 0.96 23.53
C VAL A 197 16.00 -0.43 23.34
N GLY A 198 15.35 -1.48 23.86
CA GLY A 198 15.82 -2.86 23.76
C GLY A 198 15.84 -3.40 22.32
N ALA A 199 14.95 -2.90 21.45
CA ALA A 199 14.94 -3.20 20.02
C ALA A 199 16.00 -2.41 19.21
N GLY A 200 16.82 -1.59 19.88
CA GLY A 200 17.87 -0.79 19.26
C GLY A 200 17.38 0.49 18.60
N GLY A 201 16.25 1.04 19.05
CA GLY A 201 15.80 2.38 18.68
C GLY A 201 16.76 3.46 19.19
N GLU A 202 17.11 4.40 18.31
CA GLU A 202 18.06 5.48 18.60
C GLU A 202 17.36 6.76 19.10
N GLY A 203 16.05 6.83 18.91
CA GLY A 203 15.19 7.84 19.50
C GLY A 203 13.84 7.27 19.90
N LEU A 204 13.11 8.06 20.69
CA LEU A 204 11.76 7.79 21.16
C LEU A 204 10.88 8.94 20.69
N GLU A 205 9.72 8.64 20.13
CA GLU A 205 8.72 9.62 19.76
C GLU A 205 7.49 9.45 20.67
N THR A 206 6.82 10.55 21.02
CA THR A 206 5.62 10.53 21.86
C THR A 206 4.71 11.74 21.62
N ASP A 207 3.48 11.63 22.10
CA ASP A 207 2.52 12.73 22.18
C ASP A 207 2.41 13.24 23.62
N VAL A 208 2.59 14.54 23.84
CA VAL A 208 2.49 15.18 25.15
C VAL A 208 1.19 15.97 25.26
N THR A 209 0.53 15.82 26.40
CA THR A 209 -0.61 16.63 26.84
C THR A 209 -0.38 17.03 28.30
N ILE A 210 -1.19 17.94 28.83
CA ILE A 210 -1.05 18.41 30.22
C ILE A 210 -2.35 18.12 30.98
N SER A 211 -2.22 17.59 32.19
CA SER A 211 -3.34 17.32 33.10
C SER A 211 -3.97 18.63 33.60
N TYR A 212 -5.15 18.54 34.19
CA TYR A 212 -5.89 19.70 34.70
C TYR A 212 -5.10 20.49 35.76
N ASP A 213 -4.32 19.79 36.57
CA ASP A 213 -3.42 20.33 37.61
C ASP A 213 -1.99 20.63 37.11
N GLY A 214 -1.76 20.53 35.80
CA GLY A 214 -0.54 21.04 35.17
C GLY A 214 0.64 20.07 35.11
N VAL A 215 0.40 18.75 35.15
CA VAL A 215 1.45 17.72 34.98
C VAL A 215 1.49 17.27 33.51
N PRO A 216 2.64 17.42 32.81
CA PRO A 216 2.80 16.89 31.46
C PRO A 216 2.82 15.35 31.45
N PHE A 217 1.97 14.74 30.63
CA PHE A 217 1.83 13.29 30.50
C PHE A 217 1.66 12.85 29.05
N LEU A 218 1.83 11.54 28.81
CA LEU A 218 1.89 11.00 27.46
C LEU A 218 0.55 10.41 27.04
N MET A 219 -0.02 10.93 25.94
CA MET A 219 -1.28 10.46 25.39
C MET A 219 -1.44 10.97 23.96
N HIS A 220 -1.80 10.08 23.04
CA HIS A 220 -2.06 10.42 21.63
C HIS A 220 -3.48 10.87 21.34
N ASP A 221 -4.48 10.37 22.07
CA ASP A 221 -5.89 10.64 21.76
C ASP A 221 -6.44 11.80 22.58
N ARG A 222 -7.40 12.55 22.04
CA ARG A 222 -8.01 13.66 22.79
C ARG A 222 -8.66 13.17 24.09
N THR A 223 -9.15 11.92 24.11
CA THR A 223 -9.80 11.27 25.25
C THR A 223 -9.03 10.03 25.67
N LEU A 224 -9.34 9.50 26.85
CA LEU A 224 -8.67 8.32 27.42
C LEU A 224 -9.30 6.99 26.96
N ARG A 225 -10.33 7.04 26.10
CA ARG A 225 -11.23 5.92 25.77
C ARG A 225 -10.54 4.76 25.05
N ARG A 226 -9.58 5.04 24.16
CA ARG A 226 -8.99 4.00 23.30
C ARG A 226 -7.94 3.17 24.06
N THR A 227 -7.10 3.83 24.85
CA THR A 227 -5.86 3.28 25.39
C THR A 227 -5.86 3.15 26.92
N THR A 228 -7.02 3.28 27.57
CA THR A 228 -7.14 3.07 29.02
C THR A 228 -8.43 2.34 29.40
N ASN A 229 -8.57 1.99 30.67
CA ASN A 229 -9.80 1.48 31.28
C ASN A 229 -10.76 2.58 31.80
N ILE A 230 -10.70 3.80 31.25
CA ILE A 230 -11.51 4.95 31.69
C ILE A 230 -13.01 4.67 31.85
N GLN A 231 -13.59 3.81 31.00
CA GLN A 231 -15.01 3.43 31.06
C GLN A 231 -15.39 2.73 32.37
N GLN A 232 -14.43 2.03 32.99
CA GLN A 232 -14.62 1.29 34.23
C GLN A 232 -14.40 2.19 35.45
N VAL A 233 -13.38 3.05 35.39
CA VAL A 233 -12.98 3.90 36.53
C VAL A 233 -13.82 5.18 36.62
N PHE A 234 -14.10 5.83 35.49
CA PHE A 234 -14.87 7.08 35.41
C PHE A 234 -15.94 7.03 34.30
N PRO A 235 -16.99 6.18 34.43
CA PRO A 235 -17.96 5.93 33.35
C PRO A 235 -18.63 7.22 32.82
N ASN A 236 -18.94 8.16 33.71
CA ASN A 236 -19.61 9.43 33.37
C ASN A 236 -18.69 10.46 32.68
N ARG A 237 -17.38 10.22 32.62
CA ARG A 237 -16.38 11.14 32.03
C ARG A 237 -15.61 10.50 30.87
N THR A 238 -16.10 9.40 30.31
CA THR A 238 -15.40 8.63 29.26
C THR A 238 -15.00 9.46 28.04
N ASP A 239 -15.84 10.43 27.64
CA ASP A 239 -15.61 11.29 26.48
C ASP A 239 -15.02 12.67 26.86
N ALA A 240 -14.72 12.89 28.13
CA ALA A 240 -14.04 14.10 28.57
C ALA A 240 -12.62 14.15 27.96
N PRO A 241 -12.13 15.34 27.58
CA PRO A 241 -10.74 15.49 27.14
C PRO A 241 -9.78 15.00 28.22
N ALA A 242 -8.70 14.32 27.81
CA ALA A 242 -7.69 13.79 28.73
C ALA A 242 -7.06 14.90 29.59
N ALA A 243 -6.96 16.12 29.06
CA ALA A 243 -6.48 17.30 29.78
C ALA A 243 -7.42 17.80 30.91
N MET A 244 -8.64 17.27 31.03
CA MET A 244 -9.61 17.63 32.08
C MET A 244 -9.56 16.67 33.28
N PHE A 245 -8.54 15.83 33.37
CA PHE A 245 -8.28 14.94 34.50
C PHE A 245 -7.07 15.42 35.27
N THR A 246 -7.09 15.29 36.60
CA THR A 246 -5.92 15.58 37.44
C THR A 246 -4.91 14.44 37.35
N TRP A 247 -3.65 14.69 37.73
CA TRP A 247 -2.63 13.65 37.73
C TRP A 247 -3.00 12.43 38.60
N PRO A 248 -3.51 12.59 39.85
CA PRO A 248 -3.97 11.45 40.64
C PRO A 248 -5.10 10.66 39.99
N GLU A 249 -6.00 11.30 39.24
CA GLU A 249 -7.05 10.59 38.50
C GLU A 249 -6.46 9.76 37.33
N LEU A 250 -5.44 10.29 36.64
CA LEU A 250 -4.76 9.61 35.54
C LEU A 250 -3.96 8.40 36.03
N GLU A 251 -3.32 8.50 37.20
CA GLU A 251 -2.57 7.40 37.82
C GLU A 251 -3.44 6.19 38.18
N MET A 252 -4.75 6.40 38.39
CA MET A 252 -5.70 5.30 38.64
C MET A 252 -6.02 4.45 37.41
N LEU A 253 -5.64 4.90 36.22
CA LEU A 253 -5.99 4.24 34.96
C LEU A 253 -4.94 3.20 34.56
N SER A 254 -5.41 2.01 34.14
CA SER A 254 -4.58 1.05 33.43
C SER A 254 -4.46 1.49 31.97
N ALA A 255 -3.23 1.71 31.52
CA ALA A 255 -2.89 2.08 30.14
C ALA A 255 -2.43 0.88 29.29
N GLY A 256 -2.47 -0.34 29.83
CA GLY A 256 -2.05 -1.54 29.10
C GLY A 256 -3.10 -2.64 28.93
N SER A 257 -4.13 -2.71 29.79
CA SER A 257 -5.16 -3.77 29.70
C SER A 257 -5.86 -3.83 28.33
N TRP A 258 -6.08 -2.68 27.68
CA TRP A 258 -6.68 -2.59 26.36
C TRP A 258 -5.86 -3.32 25.27
N PHE A 259 -4.54 -3.35 25.42
CA PHE A 259 -3.63 -3.94 24.44
C PHE A 259 -3.82 -5.46 24.37
N LEU A 260 -3.95 -6.11 25.53
CA LEU A 260 -4.23 -7.55 25.61
C LEU A 260 -5.63 -7.90 25.09
N GLN A 261 -6.62 -7.02 25.32
CA GLN A 261 -8.01 -7.26 24.93
C GLN A 261 -8.25 -7.07 23.42
N ARG A 262 -7.60 -6.06 22.82
CA ARG A 262 -7.85 -5.67 21.43
C ARG A 262 -6.84 -6.23 20.45
N ASP A 263 -5.66 -6.63 20.94
CA ASP A 263 -4.52 -7.10 20.15
C ASP A 263 -4.33 -6.30 18.84
N PRO A 264 -4.07 -4.98 18.93
CA PRO A 264 -4.15 -4.07 17.79
C PRO A 264 -3.21 -4.43 16.63
N PHE A 265 -2.15 -5.20 16.91
CA PHE A 265 -1.14 -5.62 15.93
C PHE A 265 -1.04 -7.13 15.73
N GLY A 266 -1.89 -7.94 16.39
CA GLY A 266 -1.80 -9.40 16.30
C GLY A 266 -0.54 -9.97 16.96
N THR A 267 -0.03 -9.32 18.01
CA THR A 267 1.28 -9.60 18.64
C THR A 267 1.19 -10.07 20.08
N VAL A 268 0.01 -10.01 20.70
CA VAL A 268 -0.20 -10.44 22.10
C VAL A 268 0.15 -11.92 22.30
N SER A 269 -0.01 -12.75 21.25
CA SER A 269 0.38 -14.17 21.27
C SER A 269 1.89 -14.39 21.47
N SER A 270 2.72 -13.39 21.13
CA SER A 270 4.18 -13.45 21.31
C SER A 270 4.66 -13.06 22.71
N LEU A 271 3.78 -12.50 23.55
CA LEU A 271 4.10 -12.12 24.91
C LEU A 271 4.05 -13.30 25.86
N ASP A 272 5.08 -13.43 26.69
CA ASP A 272 5.13 -14.43 27.77
C ASP A 272 4.20 -14.07 28.94
N ALA A 273 4.12 -14.95 29.94
CA ALA A 273 3.24 -14.77 31.09
C ALA A 273 3.60 -13.53 31.93
N ASP A 274 4.89 -13.26 32.13
CA ASP A 274 5.38 -12.15 32.95
C ASP A 274 5.19 -10.82 32.22
N GLU A 275 5.43 -10.80 30.91
CA GLU A 275 5.16 -9.67 30.05
C GLU A 275 3.68 -9.30 30.03
N ARG A 276 2.77 -10.29 30.02
CA ARG A 276 1.33 -10.03 30.08
C ARG A 276 0.92 -9.38 31.41
N VAL A 277 1.47 -9.85 32.53
CA VAL A 277 1.26 -9.21 33.84
C VAL A 277 1.80 -7.78 33.82
N ARG A 278 3.00 -7.58 33.25
CA ARG A 278 3.61 -6.27 33.12
C ARG A 278 2.78 -5.29 32.28
N VAL A 279 2.17 -5.79 31.19
CA VAL A 279 1.25 -5.02 30.35
C VAL A 279 0.02 -4.59 31.15
N GLN A 280 -0.61 -5.48 31.92
CA GLN A 280 -1.78 -5.14 32.73
C GLN A 280 -1.48 -4.03 33.74
N ASN A 281 -0.28 -4.04 34.29
CA ASN A 281 0.20 -3.09 35.29
C ASN A 281 0.74 -1.77 34.72
N GLN A 282 0.72 -1.56 33.39
CA GLN A 282 1.10 -0.26 32.83
C GLN A 282 0.07 0.82 33.17
N THR A 283 0.56 1.99 33.56
CA THR A 283 -0.20 3.22 33.82
C THR A 283 0.12 4.28 32.77
N VAL A 284 -0.62 5.41 32.80
CA VAL A 284 -0.30 6.58 31.98
C VAL A 284 1.00 7.21 32.49
N PRO A 285 2.08 7.29 31.68
CA PRO A 285 3.35 7.82 32.13
C PRO A 285 3.40 9.35 32.07
N SER A 286 4.21 9.95 32.95
CA SER A 286 4.53 11.37 32.86
C SER A 286 5.61 11.62 31.79
N LEU A 287 5.70 12.85 31.29
CA LEU A 287 6.80 13.24 30.40
C LEU A 287 8.16 13.08 31.11
N LYS A 288 8.22 13.38 32.41
CA LYS A 288 9.43 13.26 33.22
C LYS A 288 9.97 11.83 33.23
N ASP A 289 9.10 10.83 33.32
CA ASP A 289 9.51 9.41 33.33
C ASP A 289 10.17 9.01 32.00
N LEU A 290 9.58 9.43 30.87
CA LEU A 290 10.17 9.20 29.55
C LEU A 290 11.52 9.91 29.42
N LEU A 291 11.62 11.17 29.83
CA LEU A 291 12.87 11.93 29.74
C LEU A 291 13.98 11.32 30.60
N ASN A 292 13.65 10.81 31.79
CA ASN A 292 14.61 10.08 32.62
C ASN A 292 15.10 8.80 31.93
N LEU A 293 14.18 8.01 31.35
CA LEU A 293 14.53 6.81 30.60
C LEU A 293 15.42 7.14 29.39
N ALA A 294 15.07 8.19 28.63
CA ALA A 294 15.83 8.62 27.47
C ALA A 294 17.22 9.12 27.86
N ALA A 295 17.34 9.88 28.96
CA ALA A 295 18.62 10.35 29.48
C ALA A 295 19.53 9.18 29.90
N GLN A 296 18.97 8.20 30.62
CA GLN A 296 19.67 6.99 31.06
C GLN A 296 20.23 6.16 29.89
N HIS A 297 19.52 6.13 28.76
CA HIS A 297 19.91 5.35 27.58
C HIS A 297 20.46 6.18 26.42
N GLU A 298 20.73 7.47 26.66
CA GLU A 298 21.25 8.42 25.66
C GLU A 298 20.42 8.46 24.36
N ARG A 299 19.11 8.52 24.50
CA ARG A 299 18.17 8.57 23.37
C ARG A 299 17.66 9.97 23.11
N LEU A 300 17.46 10.27 21.82
CA LEU A 300 16.73 11.45 21.40
C LEU A 300 15.25 11.28 21.70
N VAL A 301 14.58 12.35 22.12
CA VAL A 301 13.13 12.36 22.30
C VAL A 301 12.51 13.35 21.35
N ILE A 302 11.63 12.89 20.47
CA ILE A 302 10.76 13.75 19.65
C ILE A 302 9.40 13.77 20.32
N PHE A 303 8.78 14.94 20.47
CA PHE A 303 7.38 14.95 20.86
C PHE A 303 6.54 16.00 20.18
N ASP A 304 5.29 15.62 19.96
CA ASP A 304 4.21 16.52 19.61
C ASP A 304 3.57 17.04 20.89
N LEU A 305 3.49 18.36 21.02
CA LEU A 305 2.72 18.96 22.09
C LEU A 305 1.30 19.25 21.60
N ARG A 306 0.32 18.63 22.24
CA ARG A 306 -1.08 18.99 21.99
C ARG A 306 -1.46 20.20 22.81
N ARG A 307 -1.60 21.31 22.07
CA ARG A 307 -1.98 22.67 22.48
C ARG A 307 -2.45 22.77 23.93
N PRO A 308 -1.56 23.12 24.86
CA PRO A 308 -1.97 23.69 26.13
C PRO A 308 -2.31 25.18 25.96
N PRO A 309 -2.96 25.81 26.94
CA PRO A 309 -2.90 27.26 27.09
C PRO A 309 -1.44 27.73 27.26
N LEU A 310 -1.12 28.90 26.68
CA LEU A 310 0.22 29.54 26.63
C LEU A 310 0.99 29.52 27.95
N SER A 311 0.29 29.55 29.09
CA SER A 311 0.89 29.60 30.42
C SER A 311 1.57 28.31 30.89
N LEU A 312 1.44 27.19 30.16
CA LEU A 312 1.91 25.88 30.61
C LEU A 312 3.18 25.37 29.92
N ILE A 313 3.73 26.09 28.93
CA ILE A 313 4.99 25.73 28.23
C ILE A 313 6.14 25.63 29.22
N ASN A 314 6.22 26.56 30.17
CA ASN A 314 7.26 26.58 31.20
C ASN A 314 7.33 25.24 31.96
N ARG A 315 6.19 24.59 32.19
CA ARG A 315 6.16 23.30 32.91
C ARG A 315 6.78 22.16 32.13
N ILE A 316 6.69 22.20 30.81
CA ILE A 316 7.33 21.22 29.93
C ILE A 316 8.84 21.44 29.94
N LEU A 317 9.27 22.71 29.84
CA LEU A 317 10.68 23.08 29.91
C LEU A 317 11.32 22.67 31.25
N TYR A 318 10.62 22.91 32.38
CA TYR A 318 11.09 22.45 33.69
C TYR A 318 11.16 20.92 33.83
N ALA A 319 10.31 20.17 33.13
CA ALA A 319 10.39 18.72 33.08
C ALA A 319 11.56 18.22 32.21
N GLY A 320 12.02 19.05 31.25
CA GLY A 320 13.01 18.78 30.22
C GLY A 320 14.38 18.36 30.74
N GLY A 321 14.92 19.06 31.75
CA GLY A 321 16.20 18.80 32.43
C GLY A 321 17.46 18.88 31.55
N HIS A 322 17.52 18.12 30.46
CA HIS A 322 18.59 18.05 29.47
C HIS A 322 18.03 18.30 28.05
N SER A 323 17.81 19.57 27.71
CA SER A 323 17.11 19.99 26.48
C SER A 323 17.83 19.63 25.17
N GLN A 324 19.15 19.46 25.19
CA GLN A 324 19.95 19.12 23.99
C GLN A 324 19.53 17.81 23.28
N ARG A 325 18.85 16.90 23.99
CA ARG A 325 18.40 15.60 23.45
C ARG A 325 16.91 15.57 23.11
N VAL A 326 16.23 16.67 23.34
CA VAL A 326 14.79 16.78 23.21
C VAL A 326 14.47 17.64 21.98
N LEU A 327 13.54 17.14 21.17
CA LEU A 327 13.13 17.70 19.90
C LEU A 327 11.65 18.07 19.95
N TRP A 328 11.35 19.35 19.68
CA TRP A 328 10.01 19.92 19.80
C TRP A 328 9.45 20.31 18.43
N LEU A 329 8.17 19.99 18.17
CA LEU A 329 7.53 20.15 16.85
C LEU A 329 6.62 21.38 16.63
N PRO A 330 5.93 21.95 17.64
CA PRO A 330 5.07 23.11 17.40
C PRO A 330 5.80 24.30 16.76
N ALA A 331 5.23 24.79 15.65
CA ALA A 331 5.72 25.99 14.97
C ALA A 331 5.27 27.28 15.68
N ASP A 332 4.06 27.26 16.27
CA ASP A 332 3.58 28.36 17.08
C ASP A 332 4.40 28.46 18.37
N GLN A 333 4.93 29.65 18.66
CA GLN A 333 5.75 29.96 19.86
C GLN A 333 7.21 29.52 19.78
N ARG A 334 7.73 29.21 18.58
CA ARG A 334 9.16 28.92 18.39
C ARG A 334 10.08 29.98 18.98
N SER A 335 9.75 31.26 18.80
CA SER A 335 10.49 32.39 19.37
C SER A 335 10.51 32.38 20.90
N LEU A 336 9.37 32.14 21.53
CA LEU A 336 9.26 32.04 22.99
C LEU A 336 10.05 30.84 23.52
N VAL A 337 9.98 29.69 22.84
CA VAL A 337 10.74 28.49 23.24
C VAL A 337 12.25 28.74 23.11
N GLN A 338 12.71 29.39 22.04
CA GLN A 338 14.12 29.78 21.87
C GLN A 338 14.59 30.77 22.94
N GLU A 339 13.72 31.70 23.36
CA GLU A 339 14.04 32.64 24.44
C GLU A 339 14.18 31.94 25.80
N LEU A 340 13.30 30.97 26.09
CA LEU A 340 13.26 30.28 27.37
C LEU A 340 14.31 29.17 27.49
N ASP A 341 14.59 28.45 26.39
CA ASP A 341 15.56 27.36 26.34
C ASP A 341 16.24 27.31 24.96
N PRO A 342 17.32 28.08 24.78
CA PRO A 342 18.07 28.13 23.52
C PRO A 342 18.71 26.79 23.12
N GLU A 343 18.86 25.85 24.06
CA GLU A 343 19.45 24.53 23.81
C GLU A 343 18.42 23.51 23.32
N LEU A 344 17.12 23.79 23.49
CA LEU A 344 16.05 22.94 23.00
C LEU A 344 15.97 23.00 21.47
N GLN A 345 16.25 21.88 20.82
CA GLN A 345 16.21 21.78 19.36
C GLN A 345 14.76 21.71 18.87
N GLN A 346 14.41 22.59 17.93
CA GLN A 346 13.08 22.59 17.31
C GLN A 346 13.13 21.98 15.92
N MET A 347 12.07 21.25 15.60
CA MET A 347 11.84 20.62 14.31
C MET A 347 10.66 21.30 13.61
N SER A 348 10.62 21.21 12.28
CA SER A 348 9.41 21.57 11.51
C SER A 348 8.64 20.31 11.14
N GLY A 349 7.31 20.36 11.33
CA GLY A 349 6.37 19.34 10.84
C GLY A 349 6.05 19.47 9.34
N ASP A 350 6.42 20.60 8.73
CA ASP A 350 6.11 20.95 7.35
C ASP A 350 7.40 21.11 6.53
N HIS A 351 7.29 20.82 5.24
CA HIS A 351 8.36 21.10 4.27
C HIS A 351 8.35 22.58 3.93
N ALA A 352 9.53 23.17 3.80
CA ALA A 352 9.73 24.58 3.50
C ALA A 352 10.97 24.77 2.61
N SER A 353 11.20 25.99 2.10
CA SER A 353 12.42 26.28 1.36
C SER A 353 13.64 26.23 2.29
N ILE A 354 14.85 26.09 1.72
CA ILE A 354 16.07 26.06 2.53
C ILE A 354 16.25 27.42 3.24
N GLU A 355 15.92 28.51 2.56
CA GLU A 355 16.03 29.87 3.07
C GLU A 355 15.13 30.06 4.30
N GLU A 356 13.86 29.64 4.21
CA GLU A 356 12.90 29.72 5.32
C GLU A 356 13.36 28.89 6.52
N LEU A 357 13.80 27.64 6.28
CA LEU A 357 14.30 26.78 7.35
C LEU A 357 15.54 27.36 8.04
N GLN A 358 16.44 28.00 7.29
CA GLN A 358 17.63 28.63 7.85
C GLN A 358 17.30 29.89 8.65
N GLU A 359 16.38 30.73 8.17
CA GLU A 359 15.88 31.91 8.89
C GLU A 359 15.25 31.50 10.24
N GLU A 360 14.52 30.39 10.26
CA GLU A 360 13.89 29.85 11.47
C GLU A 360 14.83 29.00 12.34
N HIS A 361 16.10 28.86 11.96
CA HIS A 361 17.12 28.03 12.64
C HIS A 361 16.73 26.55 12.77
N ILE A 362 16.02 26.02 11.76
CA ILE A 362 15.56 24.63 11.71
C ILE A 362 16.57 23.75 10.98
N VAL A 363 17.15 22.82 11.74
CA VAL A 363 18.14 21.84 11.25
C VAL A 363 17.58 20.42 11.14
N ARG A 364 16.30 20.22 11.51
CA ARG A 364 15.63 18.92 11.39
C ARG A 364 14.16 19.06 10.99
N LEU A 365 13.73 18.20 10.07
CA LEU A 365 12.35 18.09 9.62
C LEU A 365 11.74 16.78 10.12
N ASN A 366 10.48 16.81 10.53
CA ASN A 366 9.69 15.62 10.84
C ASN A 366 8.48 15.60 9.90
N LEU A 367 8.55 14.83 8.81
CA LEU A 367 7.56 14.89 7.74
C LEU A 367 6.78 13.58 7.62
N HIS A 368 5.52 13.67 7.23
CA HIS A 368 4.77 12.48 6.86
C HIS A 368 5.44 11.80 5.65
N TYR A 369 5.49 10.46 5.63
CA TYR A 369 6.22 9.70 4.59
C TYR A 369 5.74 9.97 3.15
N SER A 370 4.54 10.53 2.96
CA SER A 370 4.02 10.92 1.65
C SER A 370 4.80 12.07 0.99
N TYR A 371 5.55 12.84 1.76
CA TYR A 371 6.43 13.91 1.28
C TYR A 371 7.83 13.42 0.89
N MET A 372 8.06 12.09 0.88
CA MET A 372 9.34 11.51 0.53
C MET A 372 9.72 11.85 -0.92
N SER A 373 10.77 12.66 -1.08
CA SER A 373 11.34 13.02 -2.38
C SER A 373 12.86 12.96 -2.29
N GLN A 374 13.49 12.10 -3.10
CA GLN A 374 14.93 11.94 -3.11
C GLN A 374 15.66 13.25 -3.47
N GLU A 375 15.09 14.05 -4.36
CA GLU A 375 15.67 15.34 -4.74
C GLU A 375 15.64 16.33 -3.57
N GLN A 376 14.49 16.48 -2.90
CA GLN A 376 14.35 17.41 -1.78
C GLN A 376 15.20 16.96 -0.58
N ILE A 377 15.20 15.66 -0.26
CA ILE A 377 16.01 15.10 0.83
C ILE A 377 17.50 15.37 0.59
N ARG A 378 17.99 15.19 -0.65
CA ARG A 378 19.38 15.52 -1.00
C ARG A 378 19.67 17.03 -0.88
N LYS A 379 18.73 17.89 -1.29
CA LYS A 379 18.88 19.34 -1.14
C LYS A 379 18.99 19.73 0.34
N TYR A 380 18.11 19.22 1.19
CA TYR A 380 18.20 19.45 2.65
C TYR A 380 19.51 18.92 3.25
N ALA A 381 19.92 17.70 2.87
CA ALA A 381 21.17 17.11 3.35
C ALA A 381 22.40 17.96 2.96
N SER A 382 22.39 18.62 1.80
CA SER A 382 23.52 19.46 1.34
C SER A 382 23.79 20.69 2.22
N VAL A 383 22.82 21.09 3.04
CA VAL A 383 22.90 22.20 3.99
C VAL A 383 22.75 21.74 5.44
N ASN A 384 23.05 20.47 5.73
CA ASN A 384 22.96 19.83 7.06
C ASN A 384 21.56 19.85 7.70
N ILE A 385 20.50 19.92 6.89
CA ILE A 385 19.13 19.74 7.39
C ILE A 385 18.78 18.26 7.31
N SER A 386 18.55 17.65 8.47
CA SER A 386 18.19 16.23 8.58
C SER A 386 16.69 16.01 8.42
N THR A 387 16.30 14.84 7.92
CA THR A 387 14.90 14.49 7.62
C THR A 387 14.50 13.22 8.37
N ASN A 388 13.46 13.34 9.19
CA ASN A 388 12.73 12.24 9.79
C ASN A 388 11.42 12.00 9.03
N LEU A 389 11.08 10.74 8.75
CA LEU A 389 9.79 10.38 8.15
C LEU A 389 8.94 9.52 9.07
N TYR A 390 7.65 9.83 9.18
CA TYR A 390 6.69 9.10 10.00
C TYR A 390 5.39 8.76 9.27
N VAL A 391 4.64 7.71 9.61
CA VAL A 391 5.06 6.52 10.38
C VAL A 391 5.36 5.39 9.40
N ILE A 392 6.61 4.96 9.26
CA ILE A 392 7.00 3.91 8.31
C ILE A 392 7.19 2.60 9.06
N SER A 393 6.27 1.66 8.88
CA SER A 393 6.33 0.34 9.56
C SER A 393 6.51 -0.84 8.60
N GLN A 394 6.51 -0.59 7.30
CA GLN A 394 6.63 -1.63 6.27
C GLN A 394 8.07 -1.74 5.75
N PRO A 395 8.66 -2.95 5.67
CA PRO A 395 10.02 -3.17 5.17
C PRO A 395 10.31 -2.55 3.80
N TRP A 396 9.37 -2.65 2.85
CA TRP A 396 9.52 -2.10 1.50
C TRP A 396 9.54 -0.57 1.50
N LEU A 397 8.74 0.07 2.36
CA LEU A 397 8.69 1.53 2.46
C LEU A 397 9.93 2.08 3.17
N TYR A 398 10.41 1.36 4.19
CA TYR A 398 11.70 1.66 4.82
C TYR A 398 12.86 1.54 3.81
N SER A 399 12.80 0.54 2.93
CA SER A 399 13.79 0.37 1.86
C SER A 399 13.81 1.58 0.92
N LEU A 400 12.63 2.09 0.52
CA LEU A 400 12.53 3.31 -0.28
C LEU A 400 13.10 4.53 0.46
N ALA A 401 12.79 4.70 1.75
CA ALA A 401 13.34 5.78 2.57
C ALA A 401 14.88 5.73 2.65
N TRP A 402 15.43 4.53 2.85
CA TRP A 402 16.88 4.30 2.86
C TRP A 402 17.50 4.66 1.50
N CYS A 403 16.93 4.17 0.41
CA CYS A 403 17.41 4.49 -0.93
C CYS A 403 17.32 6.00 -1.25
N ALA A 404 16.27 6.68 -0.77
CA ALA A 404 16.07 8.12 -0.94
C ALA A 404 17.06 8.98 -0.11
N GLY A 405 17.77 8.39 0.85
CA GLY A 405 18.75 9.08 1.71
C GLY A 405 18.11 9.76 2.92
N VAL A 406 16.98 9.25 3.40
CA VAL A 406 16.33 9.73 4.64
C VAL A 406 17.24 9.47 5.84
N HIS A 407 17.32 10.42 6.77
CA HIS A 407 18.24 10.33 7.91
C HIS A 407 17.67 9.46 9.04
N SER A 408 16.38 9.60 9.34
CA SER A 408 15.71 8.84 10.38
C SER A 408 14.26 8.51 10.03
N VAL A 409 13.72 7.49 10.68
CA VAL A 409 12.36 7.01 10.47
C VAL A 409 11.69 6.72 11.80
N THR A 410 10.53 7.31 12.02
CA THR A 410 9.63 6.98 13.14
C THR A 410 8.77 5.78 12.75
N THR A 411 8.78 4.72 13.58
CA THR A 411 8.20 3.42 13.24
C THR A 411 7.51 2.73 14.42
N ASN A 412 6.45 1.97 14.12
CA ASN A 412 5.85 1.03 15.05
C ASN A 412 6.63 -0.31 15.11
N ALA A 413 7.45 -0.59 14.09
CA ALA A 413 7.96 -1.92 13.76
C ALA A 413 9.48 -2.04 13.94
N LEU A 414 10.05 -1.42 15.00
CA LEU A 414 11.49 -1.39 15.28
C LEU A 414 12.17 -2.76 15.09
N HIS A 415 11.66 -3.78 15.77
CA HIS A 415 12.18 -5.14 15.72
C HIS A 415 12.20 -5.76 14.31
N LYS A 416 11.30 -5.36 13.41
CA LYS A 416 11.27 -5.85 12.02
C LYS A 416 12.27 -5.09 11.15
N LEU A 417 12.28 -3.77 11.26
CA LEU A 417 13.10 -2.91 10.40
C LEU A 417 14.58 -3.00 10.77
N LYS A 418 14.92 -3.18 12.05
CA LYS A 418 16.31 -3.33 12.50
C LYS A 418 17.00 -4.58 11.92
N MET A 419 16.24 -5.61 11.55
CA MET A 419 16.77 -6.83 10.93
C MET A 419 17.18 -6.63 9.46
N LEU A 420 16.74 -5.56 8.80
CA LEU A 420 17.06 -5.30 7.40
C LEU A 420 18.51 -4.84 7.26
N GLN A 421 19.36 -5.72 6.71
CA GLN A 421 20.77 -5.42 6.40
C GLN A 421 20.94 -4.64 5.10
N ARG A 422 19.93 -4.66 4.22
CA ARG A 422 19.92 -3.94 2.95
C ARG A 422 18.48 -3.61 2.52
N PRO A 423 18.26 -2.57 1.69
CA PRO A 423 16.95 -2.30 1.13
C PRO A 423 16.43 -3.48 0.31
N LEU A 424 15.14 -3.76 0.45
CA LEU A 424 14.41 -4.64 -0.44
C LEU A 424 14.36 -3.98 -1.83
N PHE A 425 14.58 -4.79 -2.88
CA PHE A 425 14.58 -4.34 -4.29
C PHE A 425 15.64 -3.27 -4.64
N LEU A 426 16.77 -3.23 -3.92
CA LEU A 426 17.96 -2.53 -4.38
C LEU A 426 18.53 -3.26 -5.61
N MET A 427 18.75 -2.52 -6.69
CA MET A 427 19.36 -3.04 -7.91
C MET A 427 20.13 -1.95 -8.65
N THR A 428 21.15 -2.35 -9.41
CA THR A 428 21.88 -1.45 -10.31
C THR A 428 21.06 -1.11 -11.55
N PRO A 429 21.37 -0.01 -12.25
CA PRO A 429 20.74 0.31 -13.53
C PRO A 429 20.86 -0.85 -14.54
N ASP A 430 22.02 -1.53 -14.58
CA ASP A 430 22.25 -2.68 -15.46
C ASP A 430 21.37 -3.88 -15.10
N GLU A 431 21.25 -4.21 -13.81
CA GLU A 431 20.35 -5.28 -13.33
C GLU A 431 18.88 -4.95 -13.63
N TYR A 432 18.48 -3.69 -13.44
CA TYR A 432 17.14 -3.22 -13.78
C TYR A 432 16.86 -3.37 -15.27
N SER A 433 17.77 -2.89 -16.13
CA SER A 433 17.67 -3.02 -17.58
C SER A 433 17.63 -4.49 -18.01
N LEU A 434 18.49 -5.34 -17.46
CA LEU A 434 18.52 -6.77 -17.77
C LEU A 434 17.21 -7.46 -17.38
N MET A 435 16.68 -7.18 -16.18
CA MET A 435 15.40 -7.73 -15.72
C MET A 435 14.26 -7.42 -16.69
N TRP A 436 14.18 -6.17 -17.17
CA TRP A 436 13.15 -5.77 -18.12
C TRP A 436 13.37 -6.35 -19.51
N ILE A 437 14.60 -6.36 -20.04
CA ILE A 437 14.91 -7.01 -21.31
C ILE A 437 14.50 -8.48 -21.30
N LEU A 438 14.79 -9.22 -20.22
CA LEU A 438 14.40 -10.62 -20.09
C LEU A 438 12.89 -10.79 -20.01
N THR A 439 12.20 -9.90 -19.28
CA THR A 439 10.73 -9.89 -19.18
C THR A 439 10.08 -9.61 -20.54
N ASP A 440 10.66 -8.70 -21.31
CA ASP A 440 10.22 -8.31 -22.65
C ASP A 440 10.43 -9.43 -23.67
N ILE A 441 11.58 -10.11 -23.63
CA ILE A 441 11.86 -11.28 -24.46
C ILE A 441 10.89 -12.42 -24.14
N LEU A 442 10.67 -12.72 -22.85
CA LEU A 442 9.76 -13.77 -22.42
C LEU A 442 8.32 -13.47 -22.82
N SER A 443 7.85 -12.24 -22.60
CA SER A 443 6.51 -11.83 -23.01
C SER A 443 6.34 -11.86 -24.54
N ALA A 444 7.34 -11.41 -25.30
CA ALA A 444 7.31 -11.49 -26.77
C ALA A 444 7.25 -12.95 -27.25
N PHE A 445 8.03 -13.84 -26.64
CA PHE A 445 8.02 -15.27 -26.93
C PHE A 445 6.64 -15.90 -26.64
N LEU A 446 6.03 -15.58 -25.49
CA LEU A 446 4.69 -16.05 -25.13
C LEU A 446 3.61 -15.54 -26.10
N ILE A 447 3.70 -14.26 -26.50
CA ILE A 447 2.79 -13.66 -27.50
C ILE A 447 2.94 -14.38 -28.85
N LEU A 448 4.17 -14.65 -29.29
CA LEU A 448 4.43 -15.35 -30.55
C LEU A 448 3.94 -16.81 -30.53
N ILE A 449 4.11 -17.52 -29.42
CA ILE A 449 3.53 -18.87 -29.24
C ILE A 449 2.02 -18.80 -29.37
N GLN A 450 1.37 -17.88 -28.64
CA GLN A 450 -0.09 -17.74 -28.67
C GLN A 450 -0.59 -17.40 -30.08
N TRP A 451 0.13 -16.53 -30.80
CA TRP A 451 -0.19 -16.15 -32.17
C TRP A 451 -0.02 -17.31 -33.14
N ARG A 452 1.10 -18.06 -33.07
CA ARG A 452 1.31 -19.26 -33.90
C ARG A 452 0.28 -20.35 -33.61
N PHE A 453 -0.04 -20.58 -32.34
CA PHE A 453 -1.06 -21.55 -31.95
C PHE A 453 -2.42 -21.17 -32.55
N SER A 454 -2.79 -19.89 -32.45
CA SER A 454 -4.03 -19.35 -33.01
C SER A 454 -4.05 -19.40 -34.56
N ALA A 455 -2.94 -19.09 -35.23
CA ALA A 455 -2.83 -19.16 -36.70
C ALA A 455 -2.89 -20.61 -37.22
N THR A 456 -2.24 -21.54 -36.53
CA THR A 456 -2.27 -22.98 -36.89
C THR A 456 -3.68 -23.53 -36.75
N LEU A 457 -4.42 -23.06 -35.73
CA LEU A 457 -5.82 -23.36 -35.53
C LEU A 457 -6.73 -22.81 -36.63
N ILE A 458 -6.51 -21.57 -37.05
CA ILE A 458 -7.26 -20.96 -38.16
C ILE A 458 -6.98 -21.66 -39.49
N ASN A 459 -5.78 -22.19 -39.72
CA ASN A 459 -5.47 -22.93 -40.95
C ASN A 459 -5.96 -24.39 -40.96
N LYS A 460 -6.34 -24.95 -39.80
CA LYS A 460 -6.78 -26.35 -39.67
C LYS A 460 -8.31 -26.50 -39.72
N TYR A 461 -9.06 -25.39 -39.66
CA TYR A 461 -10.53 -25.32 -39.68
C TYR A 461 -11.00 -24.28 -40.70
#